data_AF-A0A3M6WTR9-F1
#
_entry.id   AF-A0A3M6WTR9-F1
#
_cell.length_a   1.000
_cell.length_b   1.000
_cell.length_c   1.000
_cell.angle_alpha   90.00
_cell.angle_beta   90.00
_cell.angle_gamma   90.00
#
_symmetry.space_group_name_H-M   'P 1'
#
loop_
_entity.id
_entity.type
_entity.pdbx_description
1 polymer ?
#
loop_
_entity_poly.entity_id
_entity_poly.type
_entity_poly.pdbx_seq_one_letter_code
_entity_poly.pdbx_strand_id
1 'polypeptide(L)'
;MLRPDLYKRMLRAIPEGIIQFSKAVEKIESEPHLVRLHFQDGTASEVEFLVGADGISSIIRKRFWGASPKRPRNLHVTGGYPFNDTPKAEKLREHWSKGRATLSGNAAHPTSPYATYGAEMSTCDGYFIGQCLAGLDLNEAFAVEKALQKYESKRLAHTSKQVQAAVNLGQMVHHSMLRPVRNLVLDYIWLLQSHVGEENPREIVA
;
A
#
# COMPACT_ATOMS: atom_id res chain seq x y z
N MET A 1 4.11 18.72 8.11
CA MET A 1 5.25 17.93 7.60
C MET A 1 4.85 17.38 6.24
N LEU A 2 5.62 17.64 5.18
CA LEU A 2 5.29 17.11 3.86
C LEU A 2 5.76 15.66 3.74
N ARG A 3 5.21 14.91 2.77
CA ARG A 3 5.61 13.53 2.50
C ARG A 3 7.13 13.33 2.34
N PRO A 4 7.87 14.21 1.61
CA PRO A 4 9.33 14.09 1.52
C PRO A 4 10.06 14.25 2.86
N ASP A 5 9.53 15.10 3.75
CA ASP A 5 10.15 15.33 5.07
C ASP A 5 10.00 14.10 5.98
N LEU A 6 8.84 13.44 5.91
CA LEU A 6 8.62 12.16 6.60
C LEU A 6 9.61 11.11 6.10
N TYR A 7 9.75 10.95 4.78
CA TYR A 7 10.71 10.00 4.21
C TYR A 7 12.15 10.30 4.64
N LYS A 8 12.57 11.58 4.62
CA LYS A 8 13.91 11.97 5.11
C LYS A 8 14.12 11.57 6.57
N ARG A 9 13.11 11.74 7.43
CA ARG A 9 13.20 11.32 8.85
C ARG A 9 13.27 9.81 9.00
N MET A 10 12.46 9.06 8.25
CA MET A 10 12.50 7.59 8.27
C MET A 10 13.84 7.06 7.77
N LEU A 11 14.37 7.61 6.67
CA LEU A 11 15.67 7.22 6.12
C LEU A 11 16.81 7.47 7.11
N ARG A 12 16.78 8.59 7.86
CA ARG A 12 17.76 8.88 8.92
C ARG A 12 17.71 7.91 10.09
N ALA A 13 16.57 7.26 10.33
CA ALA A 13 16.42 6.28 11.40
C ALA A 13 16.91 4.88 11.01
N ILE A 14 17.18 4.65 9.72
CA ILE A 14 17.64 3.36 9.21
C ILE A 14 19.17 3.36 9.20
N PRO A 15 19.84 2.35 9.81
CA PRO A 15 21.29 2.25 9.79
C PRO A 15 21.85 2.22 8.38
N GLU A 16 23.08 2.74 8.24
CA GLU A 16 23.79 2.71 6.97
C GLU A 16 23.99 1.25 6.49
N GLY A 17 23.93 1.05 5.17
CA GLY A 17 24.09 -0.27 4.55
C GLY A 17 22.84 -1.17 4.54
N ILE A 18 21.78 -0.83 5.28
CA ILE A 18 20.53 -1.61 5.28
C ILE A 18 19.72 -1.43 3.99
N ILE A 19 19.64 -0.20 3.47
CA ILE A 19 18.95 0.07 2.21
C ILE A 19 19.92 -0.07 1.04
N GLN A 20 19.59 -0.94 0.10
CA GLN A 20 20.30 -1.07 -1.16
C GLN A 20 19.41 -0.59 -2.31
N PHE A 21 19.80 0.53 -2.93
CA PHE A 21 19.11 1.08 -4.10
C PHE A 21 19.53 0.38 -5.39
N SER A 22 18.80 0.63 -6.48
CA SER A 22 19.03 0.04 -7.81
C SER A 22 18.92 -1.49 -7.85
N LYS A 23 18.30 -2.11 -6.84
CA LYS A 23 18.04 -3.55 -6.75
C LYS A 23 16.62 -3.90 -7.19
N ALA A 24 16.36 -3.83 -8.49
CA ALA A 24 15.07 -4.25 -9.05
C ALA A 24 15.02 -5.79 -9.11
N VAL A 25 14.10 -6.42 -8.38
CA VAL A 25 13.92 -7.88 -8.37
C VAL A 25 13.38 -8.34 -9.72
N GLU A 26 14.05 -9.30 -10.35
CA GLU A 26 13.69 -9.94 -11.60
C GLU A 26 13.05 -11.31 -11.36
N LYS A 27 13.67 -12.13 -10.51
CA LYS A 27 13.24 -13.50 -10.22
C LYS A 27 13.27 -13.78 -8.72
N ILE A 28 12.32 -14.60 -8.27
CA ILE A 28 12.24 -15.08 -6.90
C ILE A 28 12.12 -16.60 -6.92
N GLU A 29 12.98 -17.24 -6.12
CA GLU A 29 12.99 -18.67 -5.84
C GLU A 29 12.74 -18.86 -4.35
N SER A 30 11.76 -19.68 -4.00
CA SER A 30 11.38 -19.95 -2.61
C SER A 30 11.80 -21.37 -2.28
N GLU A 31 12.73 -21.50 -1.35
CA GLU A 31 13.19 -22.76 -0.80
C GLU A 31 12.60 -22.97 0.60
N PRO A 32 12.69 -24.18 1.19
CA PRO A 32 12.17 -24.42 2.53
C PRO A 32 12.81 -23.55 3.61
N HIS A 33 14.09 -23.19 3.49
CA HIS A 33 14.84 -22.47 4.53
C HIS A 33 15.18 -21.01 4.20
N LEU A 34 15.05 -20.61 2.94
CA LEU A 34 15.42 -19.28 2.48
C LEU A 34 14.62 -18.87 1.24
N VAL A 35 14.69 -17.59 0.91
CA VAL A 35 14.18 -17.00 -0.33
C VAL A 35 15.36 -16.39 -1.07
N ARG A 36 15.57 -16.79 -2.32
CA ARG A 36 16.59 -16.23 -3.20
C ARG A 36 15.96 -15.21 -4.14
N LEU A 37 16.53 -14.00 -4.14
CA LEU A 37 16.18 -12.89 -5.02
C LEU A 37 17.26 -12.76 -6.09
N HIS A 38 16.85 -12.70 -7.36
CA HIS A 38 17.73 -12.29 -8.45
C HIS A 38 17.33 -10.90 -8.90
N PHE A 39 18.30 -10.03 -9.12
CA PHE A 39 18.10 -8.64 -9.49
C PHE A 39 18.52 -8.37 -10.93
N GLN A 40 17.93 -7.33 -11.54
CA GLN A 40 18.21 -6.92 -12.92
C GLN A 40 19.66 -6.48 -13.16
N ASP A 41 20.41 -6.15 -12.11
CA ASP A 41 21.84 -5.83 -12.21
C ASP A 41 22.74 -7.09 -12.25
N GLY A 42 22.14 -8.28 -12.32
CA GLY A 42 22.82 -9.58 -12.35
C GLY A 42 23.20 -10.12 -10.97
N THR A 43 23.00 -9.35 -9.89
CA THR A 43 23.30 -9.81 -8.53
C THR A 43 22.17 -10.67 -7.95
N ALA A 44 22.47 -11.38 -6.86
CA ALA A 44 21.48 -12.14 -6.11
C ALA A 44 21.68 -11.97 -4.60
N SER A 45 20.60 -12.13 -3.84
CA SER A 45 20.60 -12.13 -2.37
C SER A 45 19.77 -13.29 -1.84
N GLU A 46 20.22 -13.88 -0.74
CA GLU A 46 19.49 -14.89 0.02
C GLU A 46 19.03 -14.28 1.34
N VAL A 47 17.77 -14.53 1.69
CA VAL A 47 17.15 -14.03 2.92
C VAL A 47 16.30 -15.12 3.56
N GLU A 48 16.15 -15.10 4.88
CA GLU A 48 15.36 -16.10 5.60
C GLU A 48 13.86 -15.92 5.35
N PHE A 49 13.41 -14.70 5.05
CA PHE A 49 12.03 -14.40 4.69
C PHE A 49 11.93 -13.16 3.80
N LEU A 50 10.80 -13.04 3.11
CA LEU A 50 10.54 -11.95 2.18
C LEU A 50 9.25 -11.20 2.53
N VAL A 51 9.34 -9.87 2.64
CA VAL A 51 8.17 -8.99 2.77
C VAL A 51 7.99 -8.19 1.48
N GLY A 52 6.88 -8.41 0.79
CA GLY A 52 6.48 -7.61 -0.36
C GLY A 52 5.89 -6.28 0.06
N ALA A 53 6.70 -5.22 0.00
CA ALA A 53 6.31 -3.82 0.23
C ALA A 53 6.41 -2.96 -1.05
N ASP A 54 6.33 -3.59 -2.22
CA ASP A 54 6.52 -3.05 -3.57
C ASP A 54 5.25 -2.44 -4.20
N GLY A 55 4.25 -2.15 -3.35
CA GLY A 55 3.09 -1.35 -3.69
C GLY A 55 2.07 -2.00 -4.62
N ILE A 56 1.21 -1.18 -5.22
CA ILE A 56 0.05 -1.67 -6.00
C ILE A 56 0.44 -2.48 -7.24
N SER A 57 1.66 -2.33 -7.75
CA SER A 57 2.18 -3.08 -8.90
C SER A 57 2.92 -4.35 -8.52
N SER A 58 2.84 -4.76 -7.24
CA SER A 58 3.68 -5.78 -6.61
C SER A 58 4.02 -6.97 -7.50
N ILE A 59 5.32 -7.15 -7.76
CA ILE A 59 5.89 -8.31 -8.43
C ILE A 59 5.90 -9.52 -7.49
N ILE A 60 6.09 -9.29 -6.19
CA ILE A 60 6.10 -10.35 -5.17
C ILE A 60 4.70 -10.99 -5.10
N ARG A 61 3.66 -10.14 -5.09
CA ARG A 61 2.27 -10.60 -5.16
C ARG A 61 2.02 -11.44 -6.41
N LYS A 62 2.45 -10.95 -7.58
CA LYS A 62 2.28 -11.67 -8.86
C LYS A 62 2.99 -13.02 -8.85
N ARG A 63 4.17 -13.11 -8.26
CA ARG A 63 5.00 -14.31 -8.27
C ARG A 63 4.45 -15.41 -7.36
N PHE A 64 4.03 -15.08 -6.16
CA PHE A 64 3.56 -16.07 -5.17
C PHE A 64 2.08 -16.44 -5.32
N TRP A 65 1.24 -15.50 -5.80
CA TRP A 65 -0.23 -15.65 -5.90
C TRP A 65 -0.82 -15.41 -7.30
N GLY A 66 0.02 -15.27 -8.33
CA GLY A 66 -0.43 -15.02 -9.70
C GLY A 66 -0.87 -13.59 -9.97
N ALA A 67 -1.03 -13.27 -11.26
CA ALA A 67 -1.52 -11.97 -11.69
C ALA A 67 -2.97 -11.74 -11.23
N SER A 68 -3.26 -10.52 -10.79
CA SER A 68 -4.63 -10.06 -10.58
C SER A 68 -4.85 -8.82 -11.45
N PRO A 69 -6.03 -8.69 -12.08
CA PRO A 69 -6.33 -7.50 -12.88
C PRO A 69 -6.25 -6.26 -12.00
N LYS A 70 -5.35 -5.35 -12.36
CA LYS A 70 -5.32 -4.01 -11.77
C LYS A 70 -6.61 -3.31 -12.17
N ARG A 71 -7.33 -2.75 -11.21
CA ARG A 71 -8.49 -1.92 -11.52
C ARG A 71 -8.00 -0.48 -11.59
N PRO A 72 -8.01 0.17 -12.76
CA PRO A 72 -7.54 1.53 -12.87
C PRO A 72 -8.41 2.38 -11.95
N ARG A 73 -7.77 3.13 -11.05
CA ARG A 73 -8.48 3.99 -10.11
C ARG A 73 -9.12 5.20 -10.81
N ASN A 74 -8.77 5.45 -12.10
CA ASN A 74 -9.26 6.54 -12.96
C ASN A 74 -9.47 7.85 -12.19
N LEU A 75 -8.50 8.17 -11.33
CA LEU A 75 -8.67 9.16 -10.31
C LEU A 75 -7.76 10.36 -10.59
N HIS A 76 -8.34 11.44 -11.13
CA HIS A 76 -7.65 12.72 -11.31
C HIS A 76 -7.87 13.57 -10.06
N VAL A 77 -6.93 13.58 -9.11
CA VAL A 77 -7.07 14.33 -7.85
C VAL A 77 -6.40 15.71 -8.00
N THR A 78 -7.18 16.77 -8.23
CA THR A 78 -6.70 18.16 -8.04
C THR A 78 -7.38 18.73 -6.79
N GLY A 79 -6.56 19.36 -5.95
CA GLY A 79 -6.98 19.90 -4.67
C GLY A 79 -7.62 18.93 -3.66
N GLY A 80 -7.31 17.63 -3.77
CA GLY A 80 -7.90 16.59 -2.91
C GLY A 80 -9.19 15.96 -3.46
N TYR A 81 -9.65 16.38 -4.65
CA TYR A 81 -10.90 15.89 -5.23
C TYR A 81 -10.71 15.20 -6.57
N PRO A 82 -11.31 14.00 -6.76
CA PRO A 82 -11.23 13.29 -8.01
C PRO A 82 -12.28 13.71 -9.06
N PHE A 83 -11.87 13.97 -10.29
CA PHE A 83 -12.73 14.47 -11.39
C PHE A 83 -13.44 13.38 -12.22
N ASN A 84 -13.05 12.10 -12.09
CA ASN A 84 -13.57 10.98 -12.89
C ASN A 84 -14.22 9.85 -12.06
N ASP A 85 -14.96 8.98 -12.77
CA ASP A 85 -15.95 8.01 -12.29
C ASP A 85 -15.60 7.11 -11.09
N THR A 86 -16.67 6.56 -10.50
CA THR A 86 -16.75 5.76 -9.27
C THR A 86 -15.51 4.90 -8.98
N PRO A 87 -14.90 5.03 -7.77
CA PRO A 87 -13.75 4.23 -7.39
C PRO A 87 -14.14 2.75 -7.36
N LYS A 88 -13.45 1.94 -8.17
CA LYS A 88 -13.56 0.48 -8.16
C LYS A 88 -12.60 -0.05 -7.08
N ALA A 89 -13.12 -0.79 -6.10
CA ALA A 89 -12.28 -1.54 -5.16
C ALA A 89 -11.38 -2.51 -5.92
N GLU A 90 -10.10 -2.63 -5.57
CA GLU A 90 -9.36 -3.85 -5.93
C GLU A 90 -9.95 -5.03 -5.15
N LYS A 91 -9.94 -6.23 -5.74
CA LYS A 91 -10.38 -7.43 -4.99
C LYS A 91 -9.37 -7.66 -3.87
N LEU A 92 -9.81 -7.46 -2.63
CA LEU A 92 -9.02 -7.77 -1.45
C LEU A 92 -8.72 -9.27 -1.43
N ARG A 93 -7.47 -9.62 -1.11
CA ARG A 93 -7.04 -11.01 -1.03
C ARG A 93 -7.32 -11.57 0.36
N GLU A 94 -7.72 -12.84 0.37
CA GLU A 94 -8.02 -13.61 1.58
C GLU A 94 -6.76 -14.14 2.28
N HIS A 95 -5.62 -14.14 1.58
CA HIS A 95 -4.32 -14.56 2.10
C HIS A 95 -3.19 -13.67 1.57
N TRP A 96 -2.23 -13.35 2.44
CA TRP A 96 -1.06 -12.51 2.19
C TRP A 96 0.26 -13.24 2.41
N SER A 97 0.24 -14.38 3.10
CA SER A 97 1.41 -15.15 3.51
C SER A 97 1.41 -16.54 2.87
N LYS A 98 2.59 -16.97 2.40
CA LYS A 98 2.79 -18.27 1.75
C LYS A 98 4.23 -18.72 1.97
N GLY A 99 4.43 -19.78 2.75
CA GLY A 99 5.76 -20.18 3.19
C GLY A 99 6.47 -19.03 3.90
N ARG A 100 7.67 -18.67 3.42
CA ARG A 100 8.53 -17.60 3.98
C ARG A 100 8.28 -16.22 3.38
N ALA A 101 7.23 -16.01 2.62
CA ALA A 101 6.89 -14.73 2.03
C ALA A 101 5.56 -14.18 2.55
N THR A 102 5.49 -12.87 2.78
CA THR A 102 4.23 -12.16 3.07
C THR A 102 4.14 -10.82 2.34
N LEU A 103 2.95 -10.23 2.26
CA LEU A 103 2.69 -8.92 1.67
C LEU A 103 2.40 -7.86 2.74
N SER A 104 2.77 -6.60 2.47
CA SER A 104 2.54 -5.46 3.36
C SER A 104 2.14 -4.20 2.58
N GLY A 105 1.45 -3.28 3.24
CA GLY A 105 1.02 -2.01 2.67
C GLY A 105 0.18 -2.18 1.40
N ASN A 106 0.39 -1.31 0.41
CA ASN A 106 -0.33 -1.36 -0.86
C ASN A 106 -0.08 -2.64 -1.69
N ALA A 107 0.91 -3.47 -1.34
CA ALA A 107 1.05 -4.78 -1.95
C ALA A 107 -0.02 -5.76 -1.41
N ALA A 108 -0.42 -5.63 -0.15
CA ALA A 108 -1.44 -6.47 0.50
C ALA A 108 -2.85 -5.88 0.42
N HIS A 109 -3.01 -4.60 0.78
CA HIS A 109 -4.30 -3.91 0.93
C HIS A 109 -4.27 -2.54 0.24
N PRO A 110 -4.16 -2.51 -1.09
CA PRO A 110 -4.18 -1.27 -1.86
C PRO A 110 -5.48 -0.51 -1.59
N THR A 111 -5.33 0.70 -1.03
CA THR A 111 -6.48 1.50 -0.63
C THR A 111 -6.84 2.57 -1.66
N SER A 112 -8.09 3.04 -1.56
CA SER A 112 -8.57 4.23 -2.26
C SER A 112 -7.96 5.47 -1.61
N PRO A 113 -7.63 6.55 -2.35
CA PRO A 113 -7.08 7.77 -1.74
C PRO A 113 -8.10 8.57 -0.92
N TYR A 114 -9.38 8.17 -0.97
CA TYR A 114 -10.36 8.56 0.04
C TYR A 114 -10.02 8.03 1.44
N ALA A 115 -9.18 6.99 1.52
CA ALA A 115 -8.51 6.60 2.74
C ALA A 115 -7.36 7.57 2.97
N THR A 116 -7.53 8.45 3.95
CA THR A 116 -6.48 9.37 4.41
C THR A 116 -5.41 8.68 5.25
N TYR A 117 -5.53 7.35 5.46
CA TYR A 117 -4.73 6.58 6.42
C TYR A 117 -3.96 5.38 5.81
N GLY A 118 -3.69 5.39 4.49
CA GLY A 118 -3.00 4.27 3.81
C GLY A 118 -1.54 4.06 4.22
N ALA A 119 -0.81 5.15 4.51
CA ALA A 119 0.59 5.09 4.94
C ALA A 119 0.70 4.60 6.39
N GLU A 120 -0.25 4.98 7.22
CA GLU A 120 -0.41 4.58 8.62
C GLU A 120 -0.67 3.08 8.71
N MET A 121 -1.57 2.55 7.88
CA MET A 121 -1.79 1.11 7.79
C MET A 121 -0.51 0.36 7.42
N SER A 122 0.24 0.85 6.43
CA SER A 122 1.52 0.24 6.02
C SER A 122 2.58 0.28 7.13
N THR A 123 2.59 1.36 7.92
CA THR A 123 3.50 1.50 9.07
C THR A 123 3.17 0.51 10.18
N CYS A 124 1.87 0.35 10.48
CA CYS A 124 1.43 -0.67 11.44
C CYS A 124 1.78 -2.09 10.99
N ASP A 125 1.73 -2.39 9.69
CA ASP A 125 2.11 -3.72 9.20
C ASP A 125 3.57 -4.04 9.55
N GLY A 126 4.49 -3.09 9.34
CA GLY A 126 5.90 -3.25 9.72
C GLY A 126 6.07 -3.52 11.22
N TYR A 127 5.31 -2.82 12.06
CA TYR A 127 5.30 -3.07 13.51
C TYR A 127 4.81 -4.48 13.86
N PHE A 128 3.68 -4.93 13.29
CA PHE A 128 3.14 -6.26 13.58
C PHE A 128 4.04 -7.39 13.05
N ILE A 129 4.66 -7.21 11.88
CA ILE A 129 5.65 -8.15 11.34
C ILE A 129 6.83 -8.25 12.32
N GLY A 130 7.42 -7.12 12.70
CA GLY A 130 8.52 -7.10 13.67
C GLY A 130 8.17 -7.78 14.99
N GLN A 131 6.98 -7.51 15.53
CA GLN A 131 6.51 -8.16 16.75
C GLN A 131 6.27 -9.66 16.61
N CYS A 132 5.80 -10.13 15.45
CA CYS A 132 5.53 -11.55 15.27
C CYS A 132 6.83 -12.35 15.04
N LEU A 133 7.88 -11.71 14.50
CA LEU A 133 9.19 -12.32 14.25
C LEU A 133 10.17 -12.16 15.41
N ALA A 134 9.92 -11.24 16.34
CA ALA A 134 10.82 -10.96 17.46
C ALA A 134 11.09 -12.21 18.31
N GLY A 135 12.38 -12.54 18.48
CA GLY A 135 12.84 -13.66 19.31
C GLY A 135 12.73 -15.04 18.67
N LEU A 136 12.35 -15.13 17.40
CA LEU A 136 12.34 -16.40 16.66
C LEU A 136 13.71 -16.71 16.05
N ASP A 137 14.02 -18.01 15.96
CA ASP A 137 15.06 -18.48 15.05
C ASP A 137 14.52 -18.45 13.62
N LEU A 138 15.08 -17.55 12.81
CA LEU A 138 14.64 -17.35 11.42
C LEU A 138 15.04 -18.53 10.50
N ASN A 139 15.94 -19.42 10.94
CA ASN A 139 16.29 -20.62 10.19
C ASN A 139 15.19 -21.69 10.24
N GLU A 140 14.30 -21.64 11.25
CA GLU A 140 13.20 -22.58 11.40
C GLU A 140 12.01 -22.20 10.50
N ALA A 141 11.82 -22.96 9.42
CA ALA A 141 10.84 -22.66 8.38
C ALA A 141 9.41 -22.56 8.90
N PHE A 142 9.05 -23.49 9.77
CA PHE A 142 7.70 -23.56 10.33
C PHE A 142 7.42 -22.38 11.28
N ALA A 143 8.41 -21.96 12.06
CA ALA A 143 8.28 -20.83 12.97
C ALA A 143 8.06 -19.52 12.21
N VAL A 144 8.85 -19.27 11.15
CA VAL A 144 8.71 -18.08 10.30
C VAL A 144 7.35 -18.06 9.62
N GLU A 145 6.94 -19.14 8.96
CA GLU A 145 5.63 -19.20 8.28
C GLU A 145 4.47 -18.93 9.25
N LYS A 146 4.49 -19.55 10.43
CA LYS A 146 3.48 -19.34 11.48
C LYS A 146 3.45 -17.90 11.99
N ALA A 147 4.61 -17.25 12.09
CA ALA A 147 4.69 -15.84 12.48
C ALA A 147 4.09 -14.91 11.42
N LEU A 148 4.34 -15.17 10.14
CA LEU A 148 3.76 -14.39 9.03
C LEU A 148 2.24 -14.58 8.96
N GLN A 149 1.73 -15.81 9.15
CA GLN A 149 0.29 -16.09 9.27
C GLN A 149 -0.34 -15.38 10.49
N LYS A 150 0.38 -15.29 11.61
CA LYS A 150 -0.05 -14.52 12.79
C LYS A 150 -0.14 -13.02 12.50
N TYR A 151 0.80 -12.47 11.73
CA TYR A 151 0.71 -11.09 11.22
C TYR A 151 -0.54 -10.91 10.33
N GLU A 152 -0.74 -11.79 9.35
CA GLU A 152 -1.89 -11.75 8.43
C GLU A 152 -3.21 -11.76 9.18
N SER A 153 -3.42 -12.73 10.07
CA SER A 153 -4.67 -12.87 10.84
C SER A 153 -4.99 -11.63 11.69
N LYS A 154 -3.98 -10.96 12.26
CA LYS A 154 -4.17 -9.71 13.03
C LYS A 154 -4.58 -8.53 12.17
N ARG A 155 -4.17 -8.51 10.90
CA ARG A 155 -4.25 -7.31 10.05
C ARG A 155 -5.34 -7.41 8.99
N LEU A 156 -5.58 -8.59 8.44
CA LEU A 156 -6.44 -8.80 7.28
C LEU A 156 -7.86 -8.26 7.49
N ALA A 157 -8.51 -8.65 8.58
CA ALA A 157 -9.88 -8.19 8.86
C ALA A 157 -9.94 -6.65 9.03
N HIS A 158 -8.97 -6.08 9.74
CA HIS A 158 -8.92 -4.65 10.01
C HIS A 158 -8.69 -3.84 8.73
N THR A 159 -7.63 -4.13 7.98
CA THR A 159 -7.30 -3.36 6.76
C THR A 159 -8.35 -3.58 5.67
N SER A 160 -8.93 -4.77 5.57
CA SER A 160 -10.02 -5.03 4.63
C SER A 160 -11.25 -4.16 4.91
N LYS A 161 -11.65 -4.04 6.17
CA LYS A 161 -12.75 -3.15 6.58
C LYS A 161 -12.45 -1.69 6.20
N GLN A 162 -11.22 -1.25 6.43
CA GLN A 162 -10.78 0.11 6.14
C GLN A 162 -10.75 0.43 4.64
N VAL A 163 -10.22 -0.50 3.83
CA VAL A 163 -10.24 -0.36 2.36
C VAL A 163 -11.67 -0.31 1.85
N GLN A 164 -12.55 -1.18 2.35
CA GLN A 164 -13.96 -1.20 1.93
C GLN A 164 -14.68 0.09 2.33
N ALA A 165 -14.44 0.61 3.54
CA ALA A 165 -15.00 1.88 3.99
C ALA A 165 -14.56 3.04 3.07
N ALA A 166 -13.28 3.08 2.68
CA ALA A 166 -12.77 4.10 1.76
C ALA A 166 -13.36 4.00 0.35
N VAL A 167 -13.62 2.80 -0.15
CA VAL A 167 -14.32 2.60 -1.42
C VAL A 167 -15.76 3.08 -1.32
N ASN A 168 -16.48 2.69 -0.27
CA ASN A 168 -17.87 3.07 -0.04
C ASN A 168 -18.01 4.59 0.08
N LEU A 169 -17.09 5.24 0.82
CA LEU A 169 -17.03 6.70 0.91
C LEU A 169 -16.84 7.34 -0.45
N GLY A 170 -15.90 6.82 -1.25
CA GLY A 170 -15.68 7.32 -2.60
C GLY A 170 -16.90 7.15 -3.50
N GLN A 171 -17.63 6.02 -3.40
CA GLN A 171 -18.88 5.81 -4.13
C GLN A 171 -19.98 6.79 -3.70
N MET A 172 -20.09 7.07 -2.39
CA MET A 172 -21.05 8.03 -1.84
C MET A 172 -20.75 9.46 -2.32
N VAL A 173 -19.50 9.89 -2.25
CA VAL A 173 -19.05 11.21 -2.74
C VAL A 173 -19.32 11.40 -4.23
N HIS A 174 -19.29 10.31 -5.01
CA HIS A 174 -19.55 10.31 -6.44
C HIS A 174 -20.97 9.96 -6.85
N HIS A 175 -21.86 9.72 -5.87
CA HIS A 175 -23.24 9.38 -6.14
C HIS A 175 -23.94 10.52 -6.88
N SER A 176 -24.62 10.20 -8.00
CA SER A 176 -25.16 11.17 -8.96
C SER A 176 -26.06 12.24 -8.32
N MET A 177 -26.87 11.86 -7.33
CA MET A 177 -27.76 12.77 -6.60
C MET A 177 -27.03 13.73 -5.65
N LEU A 178 -25.85 13.37 -5.15
CA LEU A 178 -25.08 14.20 -4.22
C LEU A 178 -24.05 15.08 -4.93
N ARG A 179 -23.73 14.80 -6.20
CA ARG A 179 -22.76 15.57 -6.99
C ARG A 179 -23.08 17.07 -7.05
N PRO A 180 -24.32 17.54 -7.31
CA PRO A 180 -24.62 18.97 -7.40
C PRO A 180 -24.47 19.69 -6.05
N VAL A 181 -24.96 19.08 -4.96
CA VAL A 181 -24.85 19.62 -3.60
C VAL A 181 -23.40 19.65 -3.14
N ARG A 182 -22.65 18.57 -3.40
CA ARG A 182 -21.21 18.49 -3.15
C ARG A 182 -20.46 19.60 -3.89
N ASN A 183 -20.68 19.73 -5.20
CA ASN A 183 -20.01 20.76 -6.00
C ASN A 183 -20.35 22.16 -5.48
N LEU A 184 -21.62 22.43 -5.17
CA LEU A 184 -22.05 23.71 -4.59
C LEU A 184 -21.33 24.03 -3.26
N VAL A 185 -21.23 23.05 -2.36
CA VAL A 185 -20.53 23.20 -1.07
C VAL A 185 -19.02 23.44 -1.27
N LEU A 186 -18.39 22.71 -2.19
CA LEU A 186 -16.96 22.83 -2.45
C LEU A 186 -16.58 24.11 -3.21
N ASP A 187 -17.44 24.54 -4.14
CA ASP A 187 -17.21 25.72 -4.98
C ASP A 187 -17.47 27.03 -4.22
N TYR A 188 -18.33 27.03 -3.19
CA TYR A 188 -18.75 28.24 -2.46
C TYR A 188 -18.27 28.37 -1.01
N ILE A 189 -17.71 27.32 -0.39
CA ILE A 189 -17.05 27.46 0.91
C ILE A 189 -15.60 27.90 0.69
N TRP A 190 -15.42 29.23 0.65
CA TRP A 190 -14.13 29.94 0.54
C TRP A 190 -13.02 29.39 1.45
N LEU A 191 -13.39 28.86 2.63
CA LEU A 191 -12.44 28.29 3.59
C LEU A 191 -11.65 27.09 3.00
N LEU A 192 -12.27 26.30 2.12
CA LEU A 192 -11.63 25.14 1.49
C LEU A 192 -10.70 25.52 0.33
N GLN A 193 -10.96 26.66 -0.33
CA GLN A 193 -10.12 27.20 -1.41
C GLN A 193 -8.85 27.86 -0.86
N SER A 194 -8.92 28.48 0.32
CA SER A 194 -7.79 29.24 0.91
C SER A 194 -6.55 28.42 1.31
N HIS A 195 -6.61 27.07 1.28
CA HIS A 195 -5.52 26.20 1.75
C HIS A 195 -5.00 25.22 0.69
N VAL A 196 -5.45 25.34 -0.55
CA VAL A 196 -5.09 24.42 -1.63
C VAL A 196 -4.77 25.25 -2.86
N GLY A 197 -3.53 25.12 -3.34
CA GLY A 197 -2.94 26.00 -4.34
C GLY A 197 -3.79 26.21 -5.60
N GLU A 198 -3.77 27.48 -6.03
CA GLU A 198 -4.51 28.15 -7.11
C GLU A 198 -5.90 28.67 -6.74
N GLU A 199 -6.12 29.96 -7.02
CA GLU A 199 -7.23 30.78 -6.49
C GLU A 199 -8.60 30.36 -7.05
N ASN A 200 -8.65 29.59 -8.15
CA ASN A 200 -9.91 29.19 -8.77
C ASN A 200 -9.83 27.86 -9.56
N PRO A 201 -10.76 26.90 -9.35
CA PRO A 201 -10.88 25.67 -10.14
C PRO A 201 -11.09 25.88 -11.66
N ARG A 202 -11.55 27.05 -12.10
CA ARG A 202 -11.77 27.39 -13.52
C ARG A 202 -10.48 27.50 -14.33
N GLU A 203 -9.34 27.73 -13.69
CA GLU A 203 -8.04 27.88 -14.35
C GLU A 203 -7.53 26.54 -14.91
N ILE A 204 -8.04 25.40 -14.40
CA ILE A 204 -7.65 24.04 -14.78
C ILE A 204 -8.35 23.57 -16.07
N VAL A 205 -9.46 24.20 -16.45
CA VAL A 205 -10.36 23.73 -17.52
C VAL A 205 -10.28 24.59 -18.80
N ALA A 206 -9.30 25.50 -18.88
CA ALA A 206 -9.00 26.32 -20.05
C ALA A 206 -7.93 25.68 -20.96
#